data_AF-A0AB73K7L1-F1
#
_entry.id   AF-A0AB73K7L1-F1
#
_cell.length_a   1.000
_cell.length_b   1.000
_cell.length_c   1.000
_cell.angle_alpha   90.00
_cell.angle_beta   90.00
_cell.angle_gamma   90.00
#
_symmetry.space_group_name_H-M   'P 1'
#
loop_
_entity.id
_entity.type
_entity.pdbx_description
1 polymer ?
#
loop_
_entity_poly.entity_id
_entity_poly.type
_entity_poly.pdbx_seq_one_letter_code
_entity_poly.pdbx_strand_id
1 'polypeptide(L)'
;MLSNYGIGGNEVPLDANEAILEIAQNRTLIAQKLTGQTPIRPEIIEGLTTVEQVFEHFKPEVKVNFEDADGVTQFEELKFKNLGDFGIKGITAQSKFLTDLQVEKDQYQKIIKQLKTNKILKAALEDPEAREALMDSIEGLINELNQK
;
A
#
# COMPACT_ATOMS: atom_id res chain seq x y z
N MET A 1 -54.32 -29.47 -25.40
CA MET A 1 -55.69 -28.94 -25.51
C MET A 1 -56.48 -29.35 -24.28
N LEU A 2 -56.36 -28.60 -23.19
CA LEU A 2 -57.24 -28.68 -22.02
C LEU A 2 -57.76 -27.26 -21.82
N SER A 3 -58.97 -27.04 -22.32
CA SER A 3 -59.64 -25.74 -22.33
C SER A 3 -60.15 -25.44 -20.93
N ASN A 4 -59.49 -24.56 -20.19
CA ASN A 4 -60.00 -24.03 -18.93
C ASN A 4 -61.17 -23.08 -19.22
N TYR A 5 -62.39 -23.64 -19.25
CA TYR A 5 -63.62 -22.88 -19.21
C TYR A 5 -63.97 -22.55 -17.75
N GLY A 6 -63.68 -21.32 -17.35
CA GLY A 6 -64.18 -20.71 -16.12
C GLY A 6 -64.61 -19.28 -16.43
N ILE A 7 -65.91 -18.98 -16.26
CA ILE A 7 -66.44 -17.62 -16.38
C ILE A 7 -66.27 -16.96 -15.00
N GLY A 8 -65.18 -16.23 -14.84
CA GLY A 8 -64.75 -15.55 -13.62
C GLY A 8 -63.34 -14.99 -13.79
N GLY A 9 -62.91 -14.09 -12.91
CA GLY A 9 -61.55 -13.55 -12.95
C GLY A 9 -60.51 -14.66 -12.74
N ASN A 10 -59.75 -15.00 -13.78
CA ASN A 10 -58.58 -15.84 -13.64
C ASN A 10 -57.48 -15.03 -12.95
N GLU A 11 -57.05 -15.45 -11.76
CA GLU A 11 -55.80 -14.97 -11.20
C GLU A 11 -54.66 -15.41 -12.13
N VAL A 12 -54.04 -14.42 -12.78
CA VAL A 12 -52.77 -14.63 -13.46
C VAL A 12 -51.72 -14.70 -12.34
N PRO A 13 -51.04 -15.84 -12.13
CA PRO A 13 -49.92 -15.86 -11.20
C PRO A 13 -48.93 -14.81 -11.69
N LEU A 14 -48.64 -13.82 -10.83
CA LEU A 14 -47.55 -12.89 -11.07
C LEU A 14 -46.30 -13.74 -11.18
N ASP A 15 -45.85 -13.94 -12.41
CA ASP A 15 -44.58 -14.55 -12.69
C ASP A 15 -43.56 -13.62 -12.02
N ALA A 16 -43.07 -14.04 -10.86
CA ALA A 16 -41.99 -13.39 -10.14
C ALA A 16 -40.72 -13.66 -10.94
N ASN A 17 -40.71 -13.18 -12.18
CA ASN A 17 -39.49 -12.87 -12.88
C ASN A 17 -38.80 -11.88 -11.96
N GLU A 18 -37.72 -12.33 -11.32
CA GLU A 18 -36.58 -11.48 -11.00
C GLU A 18 -36.03 -10.95 -12.34
N ALA A 19 -36.84 -10.19 -13.07
CA ALA A 19 -36.38 -9.34 -14.13
C ALA A 19 -35.41 -8.42 -13.41
N ILE A 20 -34.13 -8.53 -13.75
CA ILE A 20 -33.13 -7.54 -13.41
C ILE A 20 -33.78 -6.22 -13.82
N LEU A 21 -34.25 -5.44 -12.85
CA LEU A 21 -34.81 -4.12 -13.08
C LEU A 21 -33.77 -3.40 -13.91
N GLU A 22 -34.14 -3.06 -15.13
CA GLU A 22 -33.24 -2.43 -16.08
C GLU A 22 -32.60 -1.23 -15.35
N ILE A 23 -31.30 -1.32 -15.07
CA ILE A 23 -30.61 -0.27 -14.33
C ILE A 23 -30.76 0.97 -15.19
N ALA A 24 -31.40 2.01 -14.64
CA ALA A 24 -31.59 3.26 -15.35
C ALA A 24 -30.24 3.69 -15.95
N GLN A 25 -30.20 4.00 -17.25
CA GLN A 25 -28.95 4.20 -18.01
C GLN A 25 -28.05 5.33 -17.43
N ASN A 26 -28.57 6.12 -16.51
CA ASN A 26 -27.88 7.15 -15.74
C ASN A 26 -27.32 6.68 -14.39
N ARG A 27 -27.33 5.38 -14.07
CA ARG A 27 -26.78 4.80 -12.84
C ARG A 27 -25.71 3.79 -13.18
N THR A 28 -24.59 3.84 -12.46
CA THR A 28 -23.49 2.88 -12.57
C THR A 28 -23.47 2.01 -11.33
N LEU A 29 -23.44 0.69 -11.51
CA LEU A 29 -23.23 -0.28 -10.44
C LEU A 29 -21.79 -0.79 -10.52
N ILE A 30 -21.06 -0.73 -9.40
CA ILE A 30 -19.73 -1.33 -9.27
C ILE A 30 -19.79 -2.39 -8.16
N ALA A 31 -19.57 -3.65 -8.52
CA ALA A 31 -19.51 -4.76 -7.58
C ALA A 31 -18.07 -5.30 -7.51
N GLN A 32 -17.34 -4.94 -6.45
CA GLN A 32 -15.95 -5.34 -6.25
C GLN A 32 -15.63 -5.52 -4.76
N LYS A 33 -14.58 -6.29 -4.45
CA LYS A 33 -14.01 -6.38 -3.11
C LYS A 33 -13.08 -5.20 -2.88
N LEU A 34 -13.55 -4.20 -2.12
CA LEU A 34 -12.83 -2.94 -1.91
C LEU A 34 -11.97 -2.92 -0.63
N THR A 35 -12.06 -3.96 0.21
CA THR A 35 -11.26 -4.12 1.43
C THR A 35 -10.64 -5.52 1.48
N GLY A 36 -9.62 -5.71 2.34
CA GLY A 36 -8.96 -7.02 2.49
C GLY A 36 -9.89 -8.11 3.06
N GLN A 37 -10.92 -7.72 3.82
CA GLN A 37 -11.86 -8.64 4.45
C GLN A 37 -13.13 -8.77 3.61
N THR A 38 -13.56 -10.00 3.34
CA THR A 38 -14.83 -10.24 2.64
C THR A 38 -15.98 -10.05 3.64
N PRO A 39 -16.93 -9.15 3.38
CA PRO A 39 -18.05 -8.93 4.29
C PRO A 39 -18.99 -10.14 4.29
N ILE A 40 -19.62 -10.44 5.44
CA ILE A 40 -20.56 -11.56 5.60
C ILE A 40 -21.81 -11.36 4.74
N ARG A 41 -22.20 -10.11 4.51
CA ARG A 41 -23.32 -9.72 3.64
C ARG A 41 -22.84 -8.65 2.65
N PRO A 42 -23.24 -8.72 1.38
CA PRO A 42 -22.97 -7.66 0.43
C PRO A 42 -23.57 -6.34 0.93
N GLU A 43 -22.77 -5.27 0.87
CA GLU A 43 -23.21 -3.92 1.19
C GLU A 43 -23.57 -3.20 -0.11
N ILE A 44 -24.81 -2.71 -0.21
CA ILE A 44 -25.25 -1.88 -1.33
C ILE A 44 -25.17 -0.43 -0.85
N ILE A 45 -24.22 0.32 -1.41
CA ILE A 45 -23.99 1.72 -1.04
C ILE A 45 -24.30 2.59 -2.25
N GLU A 46 -25.06 3.65 -2.02
CA GLU A 46 -25.39 4.64 -3.02
C GLU A 46 -24.79 6.00 -2.64
N GLY A 47 -24.59 6.88 -3.63
CA GLY A 47 -24.18 8.27 -3.39
C GLY A 47 -22.68 8.53 -3.23
N LEU A 48 -21.83 7.51 -3.35
CA LEU A 48 -20.38 7.70 -3.47
C LEU A 48 -20.04 8.15 -4.90
N THR A 49 -19.66 9.42 -5.05
CA THR A 49 -19.38 10.03 -6.36
C THR A 49 -17.91 10.37 -6.57
N THR A 50 -17.12 10.35 -5.50
CA THR A 50 -15.68 10.67 -5.53
C THR A 50 -14.84 9.52 -4.98
N VAL A 51 -13.59 9.43 -5.41
CA VAL A 51 -12.65 8.40 -4.96
C VAL A 51 -12.39 8.53 -3.46
N GLU A 52 -12.29 9.76 -2.97
CA GLU A 52 -12.05 10.09 -1.56
C GLU A 52 -13.19 9.60 -0.67
N GLN A 53 -14.45 9.72 -1.12
CA GLN A 53 -15.61 9.17 -0.40
C GLN A 53 -15.56 7.64 -0.32
N VAL A 54 -15.08 6.97 -1.37
CA VAL A 54 -14.88 5.51 -1.36
C VAL A 54 -13.82 5.14 -0.31
N PHE A 55 -12.69 5.85 -0.28
CA PHE A 55 -11.65 5.60 0.74
C PHE A 55 -12.12 5.89 2.16
N GLU A 56 -12.85 6.98 2.39
CA GLU A 56 -13.40 7.31 3.72
C GLU A 56 -14.46 6.30 4.17
N HIS A 57 -15.25 5.72 3.26
CA HIS A 57 -16.23 4.69 3.61
C HIS A 57 -15.57 3.35 3.91
N PHE A 58 -14.76 2.85 2.98
CA PHE A 58 -14.23 1.48 3.04
C PHE A 58 -12.97 1.33 3.90
N LYS A 59 -12.23 2.43 4.17
CA LYS A 59 -11.03 2.48 5.02
C LYS A 59 -10.12 1.25 4.86
N PRO A 60 -9.63 0.99 3.63
CA PRO A 60 -8.83 -0.18 3.36
C PRO A 60 -7.55 -0.20 4.22
N GLU A 61 -7.29 -1.34 4.85
CA GLU A 61 -6.10 -1.60 5.63
C GLU A 61 -5.53 -2.99 5.32
N VAL A 62 -4.23 -3.15 5.50
CA VAL A 62 -3.52 -4.41 5.30
C VAL A 62 -2.40 -4.58 6.32
N LYS A 63 -2.30 -5.77 6.91
CA LYS A 63 -1.20 -6.15 7.78
C LYS A 63 -0.10 -6.78 6.94
N VAL A 64 1.11 -6.24 7.06
CA VAL A 64 2.28 -6.63 6.29
C VAL A 64 3.39 -7.01 7.26
N ASN A 65 4.10 -8.08 6.92
CA ASN A 65 5.25 -8.54 7.65
C ASN A 65 6.48 -8.24 6.80
N PHE A 66 7.31 -7.31 7.24
CA PHE A 66 8.61 -7.05 6.63
C PHE A 66 9.65 -7.96 7.26
N GLU A 67 10.70 -8.27 6.52
CA GLU A 67 11.85 -9.03 7.00
C GLU A 67 13.09 -8.15 6.84
N ASP A 68 13.88 -8.02 7.90
CA ASP A 68 15.14 -7.29 7.85
C ASP A 68 16.30 -8.17 7.37
N ALA A 69 17.52 -7.60 7.33
CA ALA A 69 18.70 -8.29 6.86
C ALA A 69 19.12 -9.47 7.77
N ASP A 70 18.70 -9.45 9.04
CA ASP A 70 18.98 -10.48 10.04
C ASP A 70 17.88 -11.55 10.10
N GLY A 71 16.85 -11.43 9.23
CA GLY A 71 15.71 -12.35 9.17
C GLY A 71 14.64 -12.10 10.24
N VAL A 72 14.70 -10.97 10.95
CA VAL A 72 13.70 -10.60 11.96
C VAL A 72 12.47 -10.02 11.28
N THR A 73 11.30 -10.52 11.67
CA THR A 73 10.03 -10.07 11.13
C THR A 73 9.52 -8.83 11.85
N GLN A 74 9.27 -7.75 11.12
CA GLN A 74 8.61 -6.53 11.57
C GLN A 74 7.16 -6.54 11.12
N PHE A 75 6.23 -6.51 12.09
CA PHE A 75 4.79 -6.50 11.83
C PHE A 75 4.27 -5.08 11.77
N GLU A 76 3.66 -4.69 10.65
CA GLU A 76 3.12 -3.35 10.46
C GLU A 76 1.73 -3.39 9.81
N GLU A 77 0.95 -2.34 10.04
CA GLU A 77 -0.40 -2.19 9.49
C GLU A 77 -0.45 -0.92 8.63
N LEU A 78 -0.67 -1.09 7.33
CA LEU A 78 -0.78 -0.01 6.36
C LEU A 78 -2.25 0.37 6.18
N LYS A 79 -2.54 1.67 6.12
CA LYS A 79 -3.88 2.25 5.99
C LYS A 79 -3.91 3.22 4.81
N PHE A 80 -4.84 3.00 3.89
CA PHE A 80 -4.91 3.83 2.69
C PHE A 80 -6.10 4.79 2.77
N LYS A 81 -5.82 6.09 2.62
CA LYS A 81 -6.78 7.19 2.61
C LYS A 81 -6.97 7.76 1.21
N ASN A 82 -6.00 7.55 0.32
CA ASN A 82 -6.04 8.01 -1.06
C ASN A 82 -5.14 7.14 -1.97
N LEU A 83 -5.16 7.40 -3.27
CA LEU A 83 -4.36 6.65 -4.26
C LEU A 83 -2.84 6.82 -4.09
N GLY A 84 -2.38 7.94 -3.54
CA GLY A 84 -0.96 8.21 -3.29
C GLY A 84 -0.37 7.32 -2.19
N ASP A 85 -1.20 6.81 -1.28
CA ASP A 85 -0.77 5.94 -0.18
C ASP A 85 -0.29 4.57 -0.69
N PHE A 86 -0.66 4.17 -1.92
CA PHE A 86 -0.18 2.96 -2.58
C PHE A 86 1.19 3.13 -3.25
N GLY A 87 1.69 4.37 -3.36
CA GLY A 87 3.01 4.65 -3.90
C GLY A 87 4.13 4.38 -2.89
N ILE A 88 5.37 4.30 -3.37
CA ILE A 88 6.57 4.06 -2.52
C ILE A 88 6.60 5.05 -1.35
N LYS A 89 6.41 6.35 -1.60
CA LYS A 89 6.41 7.37 -0.54
C LYS A 89 5.27 7.19 0.46
N GLY A 90 4.09 6.81 -0.02
CA GLY A 90 2.91 6.59 0.81
C GLY A 90 3.08 5.40 1.73
N ILE A 91 3.63 4.30 1.22
CA ILE A 91 3.93 3.08 1.99
C ILE A 91 5.08 3.36 2.97
N THR A 92 6.19 3.92 2.50
CA THR A 92 7.35 4.18 3.36
C THR A 92 6.99 5.13 4.51
N ALA A 93 6.19 6.18 4.26
CA ALA A 93 5.81 7.15 5.30
C ALA A 93 4.95 6.56 6.42
N GLN A 94 4.32 5.41 6.20
CA GLN A 94 3.50 4.71 7.21
C GLN A 94 4.32 3.73 8.05
N SER A 95 5.53 3.41 7.60
CA SER A 95 6.40 2.40 8.18
C SER A 95 7.62 3.06 8.79
N LYS A 96 7.85 2.85 10.08
CA LYS A 96 9.07 3.32 10.71
C LYS A 96 10.28 2.59 10.13
N PHE A 97 10.16 1.26 9.98
CA PHE A 97 11.22 0.43 9.41
C PHE A 97 11.62 0.87 8.01
N LEU A 98 10.65 1.03 7.10
CA LEU A 98 10.95 1.46 5.73
C LEU A 98 11.46 2.90 5.68
N THR A 99 10.99 3.78 6.57
CA THR A 99 11.47 5.17 6.65
C THR A 99 12.94 5.18 7.04
N ASP A 100 13.33 4.44 8.08
CA ASP A 100 14.71 4.33 8.53
C ASP A 100 15.60 3.74 7.42
N LEU A 101 15.13 2.68 6.76
CA LEU A 101 15.83 2.07 5.61
C LEU A 101 15.99 3.03 4.43
N GLN A 102 14.98 3.85 4.14
CA GLN A 102 15.05 4.85 3.08
C GLN A 102 16.08 5.94 3.42
N VAL A 103 16.11 6.39 4.68
CA VAL A 103 17.10 7.36 5.16
C VAL A 103 18.51 6.80 5.02
N GLU A 104 18.73 5.56 5.44
CA GLU A 104 20.02 4.88 5.34
C GLU A 104 20.48 4.77 3.88
N LYS A 105 19.58 4.33 2.99
CA LYS A 105 19.83 4.28 1.55
C LYS A 105 20.22 5.64 0.97
N ASP A 106 19.49 6.69 1.32
CA ASP A 106 19.77 8.05 0.84
C ASP A 106 21.12 8.57 1.35
N GLN A 107 21.50 8.23 2.58
CA GLN A 107 22.81 8.54 3.14
C GLN A 107 23.91 7.78 2.39
N TYR A 108 23.78 6.48 2.16
CA TYR A 108 24.75 5.71 1.38
C TYR A 108 24.93 6.25 -0.04
N GLN A 109 23.84 6.64 -0.71
CA GLN A 109 23.94 7.24 -2.04
C GLN A 109 24.71 8.56 -2.02
N LYS A 110 24.53 9.39 -0.99
CA LYS A 110 25.31 10.62 -0.81
C LYS A 110 26.79 10.30 -0.59
N ILE A 111 27.11 9.33 0.26
CA ILE A 111 28.49 8.90 0.53
C ILE A 111 29.13 8.40 -0.77
N ILE A 112 28.48 7.49 -1.50
CA ILE A 112 28.97 6.96 -2.78
C ILE A 112 29.23 8.08 -3.78
N LYS A 113 28.32 9.07 -3.86
CA LYS A 113 28.50 10.23 -4.74
C LYS A 113 29.77 11.00 -4.37
N GLN A 114 29.97 11.30 -3.09
CA GLN A 114 31.16 12.02 -2.62
C GLN A 114 32.46 11.24 -2.89
N LEU A 115 32.45 9.93 -2.64
CA LEU A 115 33.58 9.04 -2.93
C LEU A 115 33.93 9.02 -4.43
N LYS A 116 32.93 9.04 -5.31
CA LYS A 116 33.14 9.07 -6.76
C LYS A 116 33.60 10.43 -7.28
N THR A 117 33.07 11.53 -6.75
CA THR A 117 33.37 12.88 -7.27
C THR A 117 34.70 13.42 -6.78
N ASN A 118 35.17 12.99 -5.60
CA ASN A 118 36.42 13.45 -5.03
C ASN A 118 37.59 12.55 -5.49
N LYS A 119 38.40 13.06 -6.42
CA LYS A 119 39.58 12.36 -6.95
C LYS A 119 40.60 11.99 -5.88
N ILE A 120 40.75 12.82 -4.84
CA ILE A 120 41.69 12.57 -3.74
C ILE A 120 41.19 11.41 -2.88
N LEU A 121 39.91 11.41 -2.50
CA LEU A 121 39.31 10.30 -1.76
C LEU A 121 39.33 9.01 -2.57
N LYS A 122 39.08 9.08 -3.88
CA LYS A 122 39.18 7.91 -4.75
C LYS A 122 40.60 7.32 -4.80
N ALA A 123 41.62 8.17 -4.96
CA ALA A 123 43.01 7.74 -4.95
C ALA A 123 43.45 7.18 -3.58
N ALA A 124 43.04 7.85 -2.49
CA ALA A 124 43.30 7.38 -1.12
C ALA A 124 42.58 6.05 -0.81
N LEU A 125 41.40 5.81 -1.41
CA LEU A 125 40.73 4.52 -1.31
C LEU A 125 41.41 3.44 -2.16
N GLU A 126 42.13 3.76 -3.23
CA GLU A 126 42.85 2.76 -4.05
C GLU A 126 44.15 2.29 -3.37
N ASP A 127 44.74 3.12 -2.52
CA ASP A 127 45.91 2.82 -1.71
C ASP A 127 45.53 2.09 -0.40
N PRO A 128 46.03 0.86 -0.14
CA PRO A 128 45.72 0.11 1.07
C PRO A 128 46.06 0.85 2.38
N GLU A 129 47.19 1.54 2.43
CA GLU A 129 47.69 2.20 3.66
C GLU A 129 46.83 3.44 3.98
N ALA A 130 46.54 4.27 2.97
CA ALA A 130 45.68 5.43 3.13
C ALA A 130 44.22 5.05 3.45
N ARG A 131 43.72 3.91 2.95
CA ARG A 131 42.39 3.38 3.27
C ARG A 131 42.30 2.94 4.73
N GLU A 132 43.30 2.24 5.24
CA GLU A 132 43.36 1.77 6.63
C GLU A 132 43.41 2.97 7.60
N ALA A 133 44.25 3.96 7.33
CA ALA A 133 44.31 5.19 8.13
C ALA A 133 42.98 5.99 8.14
N LEU A 134 42.26 5.99 7.01
CA LEU A 134 40.92 6.59 6.92
C LEU A 134 39.89 5.82 7.76
N MET A 135 39.96 4.49 7.75
CA MET A 135 39.08 3.63 8.56
C MET A 135 39.32 3.86 10.05
N ASP A 136 40.58 3.85 10.49
CA ASP A 136 40.97 4.08 11.88
C ASP A 136 40.52 5.47 12.38
N SER A 137 40.63 6.49 11.51
CA SER A 137 40.16 7.84 11.82
C SER A 137 38.64 7.88 12.01
N ILE A 138 37.88 7.14 11.18
CA ILE A 138 36.42 7.05 11.29
C ILE A 138 36.02 6.27 12.54
N GLU A 139 36.67 5.15 12.83
CA GLU A 139 36.43 4.37 14.05
C GLU A 139 36.73 5.18 15.32
N GLY A 140 37.82 5.97 15.31
CA GLY A 140 38.13 6.92 16.38
C GLY A 140 37.00 7.92 16.61
N LEU A 141 36.49 8.55 15.54
CA LEU A 141 35.37 9.50 15.63
C LEU A 141 34.06 8.84 16.11
N ILE A 142 33.78 7.60 15.69
CA ILE A 142 32.62 6.84 16.16
C ILE A 142 32.74 6.54 17.66
N ASN A 143 33.93 6.12 18.12
CA ASN A 143 34.18 5.84 19.53
C ASN A 143 34.04 7.11 20.38
N GLU A 144 34.51 8.26 19.91
CA GLU A 144 34.32 9.55 20.59
C GLU A 144 32.84 9.94 20.71
N LEU A 145 32.03 9.65 19.68
CA LEU A 145 30.59 9.92 19.70
C LEU A 145 29.83 8.97 20.64
N ASN A 146 30.25 7.70 20.75
CA ASN A 146 29.62 6.69 21.61
C ASN A 146 30.03 6.81 23.10
N GLN A 147 31.11 7.53 23.42
CA GLN A 147 31.55 7.79 24.80
C GLN A 147 30.84 9.00 25.45
N LYS A 148 29.90 9.64 24.74
CA LYS A 148 29.01 10.68 25.25
C LYS A 148 27.62 10.13 25.53
#